data_AF-A0A9X5H804-F1
#
_entry.id   AF-A0A9X5H804-F1
#
_cell.length_a   1.000
_cell.length_b   1.000
_cell.length_c   1.000
_cell.angle_alpha   90.00
_cell.angle_beta   90.00
_cell.angle_gamma   90.00
#
_symmetry.space_group_name_H-M   'P 1'
#
loop_
_entity.id
_entity.type
_entity.pdbx_description
1 polymer ?
#
loop_
_entity_poly.entity_id
_entity_poly.type
_entity_poly.pdbx_seq_one_letter_code
_entity_poly.pdbx_strand_id
1 'polypeptide(L)'
;MDIVFTRNQIVPEESKLRGIKDIREYFSVLQNKTDYVLVLSGSDECSGQWKRFLEVSGLPLRADIGWRESYAAVVDGGAMKVDEKSKEEININYEFLAGHPKYIVEYVDGELKVGCRPLRYCKIKIKSKGFTGAMGACKSEIMVDNIDYSMNRTGINIVVIDKETGNVLDSIHVNTYSDPNLKINRA
;
A
#
# COMPACT_ATOMS: atom_id res chain seq x y z
N MET A 1 16.30 10.85 4.30
CA MET A 1 15.54 10.26 5.42
C MET A 1 14.08 10.42 5.06
N ASP A 2 13.28 9.37 5.16
CA ASP A 2 11.95 9.35 4.52
C ASP A 2 10.95 10.25 5.25
N ILE A 3 10.37 11.25 4.57
CA ILE A 3 9.51 12.27 5.19
C ILE A 3 8.27 11.63 5.86
N VAL A 4 7.69 10.52 5.37
CA VAL A 4 6.51 9.91 6.01
C VAL A 4 6.89 9.31 7.36
N PHE A 5 7.95 8.50 7.39
CA PHE A 5 8.43 7.89 8.62
C PHE A 5 8.98 8.95 9.59
N THR A 6 9.69 9.95 9.08
CA THR A 6 10.21 11.07 9.88
C THR A 6 9.06 11.89 10.49
N ARG A 7 8.02 12.23 9.69
CA ARG A 7 6.82 12.95 10.14
C ARG A 7 6.12 12.22 11.28
N ASN A 8 6.08 10.89 11.21
CA ASN A 8 5.42 10.04 12.19
C ASN A 8 6.36 9.60 13.34
N GLN A 9 7.62 10.05 13.36
CA GLN A 9 8.65 9.66 14.33
C GLN A 9 8.90 8.15 14.42
N ILE A 10 8.83 7.48 13.27
CA ILE A 10 8.98 6.03 13.15
C ILE A 10 10.38 5.72 12.61
N VAL A 11 11.07 4.79 13.26
CA VAL A 11 12.28 4.19 12.70
C VAL A 11 11.83 3.14 11.68
N PRO A 12 12.04 3.36 10.38
CA PRO A 12 11.66 2.38 9.38
C PRO A 12 12.53 1.13 9.55
N GLU A 13 11.90 -0.04 9.47
CA GLU A 13 12.59 -1.31 9.46
C GLU A 13 13.43 -1.45 8.18
N GLU A 14 14.55 -2.19 8.24
CA GLU A 14 15.38 -2.44 7.05
C GLU A 14 14.60 -3.29 6.04
N SER A 15 14.01 -2.64 5.04
CA SER A 15 13.28 -3.29 3.96
C SER A 15 14.08 -3.23 2.67
N LYS A 16 14.31 -4.41 2.06
CA LYS A 16 14.94 -4.53 0.73
C LYS A 16 14.16 -3.78 -0.35
N LEU A 17 12.85 -3.57 -0.15
CA LEU A 17 11.99 -2.84 -1.08
C LEU A 17 12.47 -1.40 -1.31
N ARG A 18 13.03 -0.75 -0.28
CA ARG A 18 13.40 0.67 -0.32
C ARG A 18 14.62 0.95 -1.20
N GLY A 19 15.44 -0.07 -1.45
CA GLY A 19 16.57 0.01 -2.38
C GLY A 19 16.16 -0.04 -3.86
N ILE A 20 14.94 -0.52 -4.15
CA ILE A 20 14.46 -0.74 -5.52
C ILE A 20 13.90 0.57 -6.07
N LYS A 21 14.46 1.00 -7.22
CA LYS A 21 14.06 2.24 -7.92
C LYS A 21 13.24 1.97 -9.17
N ASP A 22 13.45 0.82 -9.80
CA ASP A 22 12.68 0.42 -10.98
C ASP A 22 11.30 -0.11 -10.56
N ILE A 23 10.26 0.42 -11.19
CA ILE A 23 8.88 0.09 -10.83
C ILE A 23 8.52 -1.36 -11.17
N ARG A 24 9.07 -1.93 -12.26
CA ARG A 24 8.79 -3.32 -12.64
C ARG A 24 9.46 -4.28 -11.68
N GLU A 25 10.72 -4.02 -11.32
CA GLU A 25 11.44 -4.79 -10.31
C GLU A 25 10.70 -4.73 -8.96
N TYR A 26 10.24 -3.54 -8.56
CA TYR A 26 9.52 -3.34 -7.31
C TYR A 26 8.27 -4.21 -7.21
N PHE A 27 7.39 -4.14 -8.22
CA PHE A 27 6.18 -4.95 -8.23
C PHE A 27 6.45 -6.44 -8.47
N SER A 28 7.49 -6.81 -9.21
CA SER A 28 7.90 -8.21 -9.35
C SER A 28 8.24 -8.83 -7.98
N VAL A 29 8.95 -8.10 -7.11
CA VAL A 29 9.22 -8.56 -5.73
C VAL A 29 7.92 -8.69 -4.93
N LEU A 30 7.00 -7.72 -5.04
CA LEU A 30 5.74 -7.75 -4.31
C LEU A 30 4.81 -8.89 -4.74
N GLN A 31 4.78 -9.23 -6.03
CA GLN A 31 3.91 -10.27 -6.57
C GLN A 31 4.40 -11.69 -6.29
N ASN A 32 5.71 -11.87 -6.16
CA ASN A 32 6.32 -13.18 -5.84
C ASN A 32 6.15 -13.58 -4.37
N LYS A 33 5.44 -12.76 -3.59
CA LYS A 33 5.41 -12.81 -2.15
C LYS A 33 3.99 -12.69 -1.62
N THR A 34 3.56 -13.71 -0.88
CA THR A 34 2.22 -13.76 -0.27
C THR A 34 2.18 -13.17 1.14
N ASP A 35 3.34 -12.73 1.64
CA ASP A 35 3.59 -12.09 2.93
C ASP A 35 3.31 -10.58 2.91
N TYR A 36 2.71 -10.03 1.85
CA TYR A 36 2.41 -8.60 1.77
C TYR A 36 0.93 -8.25 1.66
N VAL A 37 0.57 -7.13 2.27
CA VAL A 37 -0.63 -6.35 1.97
C VAL A 37 -0.22 -5.08 1.26
N LEU A 38 -0.71 -4.87 0.05
CA LEU A 38 -0.54 -3.64 -0.70
C LEU A 38 -1.84 -2.84 -0.60
N VAL A 39 -1.72 -1.59 -0.18
CA VAL A 39 -2.84 -0.66 -0.06
C VAL A 39 -2.62 0.51 -1.01
N LEU A 40 -3.57 0.75 -1.91
CA LEU A 40 -3.50 1.79 -2.93
C LEU A 40 -4.59 2.84 -2.68
N SER A 41 -4.24 4.11 -2.83
CA SER A 41 -5.18 5.23 -2.83
C SER A 41 -4.82 6.27 -3.88
N GLY A 42 -5.80 6.61 -4.72
CA GLY A 42 -5.70 7.69 -5.70
C GLY A 42 -5.89 9.07 -5.06
N SER A 43 -5.18 10.08 -5.56
CA SER A 43 -5.41 11.48 -5.22
C SER A 43 -5.38 12.33 -6.49
N ASP A 44 -6.30 13.30 -6.57
CA ASP A 44 -6.43 14.27 -7.67
C ASP A 44 -6.80 13.63 -9.01
N GLU A 45 -5.84 13.01 -9.69
CA GLU A 45 -5.98 12.40 -11.01
C GLU A 45 -5.06 11.17 -11.11
N CYS A 46 -5.60 10.05 -11.57
CA CYS A 46 -4.88 8.76 -11.62
C CYS A 46 -4.88 8.10 -13.01
N SER A 47 -5.72 8.54 -13.93
CA SER A 47 -6.08 7.85 -15.18
C SER A 47 -5.04 8.02 -16.30
N GLY A 48 -4.27 9.10 -16.31
CA GLY A 48 -3.44 9.51 -17.46
C GLY A 48 -2.45 8.44 -17.97
N GLN A 49 -1.79 7.73 -17.05
CA GLN A 49 -0.84 6.64 -17.31
C GLN A 49 -1.34 5.30 -16.73
N TRP A 50 -2.64 5.19 -16.42
CA TRP A 50 -3.20 4.04 -15.69
C TRP A 50 -2.94 2.72 -16.40
N LYS A 51 -3.19 2.65 -17.71
CA LYS A 51 -2.91 1.45 -18.51
C LYS A 51 -1.45 1.00 -18.38
N ARG A 52 -0.51 1.94 -18.48
CA ARG A 52 0.92 1.66 -18.33
C ARG A 52 1.26 1.22 -16.91
N PHE A 53 0.61 1.83 -15.90
CA PHE A 53 0.75 1.42 -14.51
C PHE A 53 0.31 -0.04 -14.30
N LEU A 54 -0.81 -0.46 -14.88
CA LEU A 54 -1.25 -1.86 -14.86
C LEU A 54 -0.23 -2.78 -15.52
N GLU A 55 0.30 -2.40 -16.69
CA GLU A 55 1.30 -3.18 -17.41
C GLU A 55 2.60 -3.36 -16.62
N VAL A 56 3.11 -2.31 -15.97
CA VAL A 56 4.38 -2.39 -15.22
C VAL A 56 4.23 -2.98 -13.83
N SER A 57 3.07 -2.80 -13.19
CA SER A 57 2.80 -3.37 -11.87
C SER A 57 2.37 -4.83 -11.94
N GLY A 58 1.77 -5.25 -13.07
CA GLY A 58 1.19 -6.57 -13.26
C GLY A 58 0.01 -6.88 -12.33
N LEU A 59 -0.44 -5.92 -11.53
CA LEU A 59 -1.49 -6.15 -10.54
C LEU A 59 -2.84 -6.35 -11.27
N PRO A 60 -3.69 -7.28 -10.81
CA PRO A 60 -4.97 -7.57 -11.45
C PRO A 60 -6.05 -6.54 -11.06
N LEU A 61 -5.72 -5.25 -11.16
CA LEU A 61 -6.60 -4.12 -10.87
C LEU A 61 -7.48 -3.80 -12.09
N ARG A 62 -8.60 -3.12 -11.85
CA ARG A 62 -9.52 -2.68 -12.89
C ARG A 62 -8.85 -1.75 -13.89
N ALA A 63 -9.29 -1.83 -15.15
CA ALA A 63 -8.73 -1.05 -16.25
C ALA A 63 -9.41 0.31 -16.50
N ASP A 64 -10.59 0.53 -15.93
CA ASP A 64 -11.54 1.57 -16.32
C ASP A 64 -11.60 2.78 -15.38
N ILE A 65 -10.44 3.22 -14.85
CA ILE A 65 -10.36 4.46 -14.08
C ILE A 65 -10.50 5.67 -15.01
N GLY A 66 -11.52 6.47 -14.75
CA GLY A 66 -11.81 7.71 -15.46
C GLY A 66 -11.10 8.92 -14.86
N TRP A 67 -11.14 10.02 -15.63
CA TRP A 67 -10.60 11.31 -15.23
C TRP A 67 -11.19 11.77 -13.89
N ARG A 68 -10.29 12.00 -12.92
CA ARG A 68 -10.53 12.49 -11.56
C ARG A 68 -11.49 11.65 -10.74
N GLU A 69 -11.61 10.37 -11.09
CA GLU A 69 -12.27 9.42 -10.20
C GLU A 69 -11.37 9.12 -9.01
N SER A 70 -12.01 9.04 -7.85
CA SER A 70 -11.42 8.45 -6.65
C SER A 70 -11.19 6.97 -6.90
N TYR A 71 -10.13 6.43 -6.33
CA TYR A 71 -9.75 5.03 -6.50
C TYR A 71 -9.07 4.48 -5.25
N ALA A 72 -9.46 3.29 -4.82
CA ALA A 72 -8.80 2.59 -3.73
C ALA A 72 -8.75 1.08 -4.00
N ALA A 73 -7.63 0.45 -3.63
CA ALA A 73 -7.49 -0.99 -3.76
C ALA A 73 -6.69 -1.60 -2.61
N VAL A 74 -6.95 -2.88 -2.35
CA VAL A 74 -6.23 -3.70 -1.38
C VAL A 74 -5.92 -5.04 -2.02
N VAL A 75 -4.63 -5.35 -2.14
CA VAL A 75 -4.14 -6.67 -2.54
C VAL A 75 -3.54 -7.32 -1.29
N ASP A 76 -4.18 -8.38 -0.81
CA ASP A 76 -3.79 -9.07 0.41
C ASP A 76 -3.32 -10.49 0.10
N GLY A 77 -2.01 -10.75 0.25
CA GLY A 77 -1.39 -12.03 -0.06
C GLY A 77 -1.54 -12.43 -1.52
N GLY A 78 -1.46 -11.46 -2.43
CA GLY A 78 -1.64 -11.65 -3.87
C GLY A 78 -3.09 -11.75 -4.34
N ALA A 79 -4.06 -11.81 -3.42
CA ALA A 79 -5.49 -11.80 -3.76
C ALA A 79 -6.06 -10.38 -3.72
N MET A 80 -6.80 -9.98 -4.76
CA MET A 80 -7.56 -8.73 -4.74
C MET A 80 -8.69 -8.81 -3.72
N LYS A 81 -8.74 -7.88 -2.77
CA LYS A 81 -9.78 -7.78 -1.73
C LYS A 81 -10.67 -6.57 -1.93
N VAL A 82 -10.10 -5.48 -2.43
CA VAL A 82 -10.78 -4.21 -2.70
C VAL A 82 -10.23 -3.68 -4.02
N ASP A 83 -11.10 -3.20 -4.90
CA ASP A 83 -10.76 -2.57 -6.17
C ASP A 83 -11.91 -1.65 -6.63
N GLU A 84 -11.98 -0.46 -6.02
CA GLU A 84 -13.15 0.42 -6.09
C GLU A 84 -12.80 1.77 -6.73
N LYS A 85 -13.74 2.30 -7.52
CA LYS A 85 -13.68 3.65 -8.05
C LYS A 85 -14.98 4.40 -7.85
N SER A 86 -14.91 5.73 -7.76
CA SER A 86 -16.08 6.59 -7.56
C SER A 86 -15.85 7.99 -8.10
N LYS A 87 -16.93 8.71 -8.42
CA LYS A 87 -16.88 10.17 -8.67
C LYS A 87 -16.83 10.98 -7.37
N GLU A 88 -17.15 10.36 -6.25
CA GLU A 88 -17.15 10.94 -4.91
C GLU A 88 -15.98 10.39 -4.07
N GLU A 89 -15.79 10.91 -2.85
CA GLU A 89 -14.79 10.37 -1.92
C GLU A 89 -15.10 8.91 -1.57
N ILE A 90 -14.06 8.08 -1.63
CA ILE A 90 -14.07 6.70 -1.15
C ILE A 90 -13.56 6.67 0.29
N ASN A 91 -14.19 5.88 1.15
CA ASN A 91 -13.76 5.64 2.52
C ASN A 91 -13.96 4.16 2.87
N ILE A 92 -12.86 3.42 2.98
CA ILE A 92 -12.85 1.97 3.16
C ILE A 92 -12.11 1.63 4.46
N ASN A 93 -12.70 0.72 5.24
CA ASN A 93 -12.01 0.07 6.35
C ASN A 93 -11.70 -1.36 5.94
N TYR A 94 -10.45 -1.77 6.12
CA TYR A 94 -9.97 -3.12 5.87
C TYR A 94 -9.22 -3.61 7.11
N GLU A 95 -9.41 -4.87 7.46
CA GLU A 95 -8.75 -5.49 8.60
C GLU A 95 -8.11 -6.80 8.14
N PHE A 96 -6.91 -7.08 8.64
CA PHE A 96 -6.24 -8.37 8.44
C PHE A 96 -5.51 -8.80 9.71
N LEU A 97 -5.24 -10.10 9.79
CA LEU A 97 -4.45 -10.69 10.86
C LEU A 97 -2.99 -10.74 10.43
N ALA A 98 -2.14 -10.06 11.20
CA ALA A 98 -0.69 -10.18 11.09
C ALA A 98 -0.18 -11.29 12.01
N GLY A 99 0.79 -12.07 11.51
CA GLY A 99 1.42 -13.18 12.21
C GLY A 99 1.69 -14.37 11.28
N HIS A 100 2.75 -15.12 11.58
CA HIS A 100 3.10 -16.29 10.79
C HIS A 100 2.06 -17.42 11.00
N PRO A 101 1.49 -18.02 9.94
CA PRO A 101 0.50 -19.09 10.08
C PRO A 101 1.10 -20.39 10.61
N LYS A 102 2.42 -20.58 10.48
CA LYS A 102 3.12 -21.73 11.07
C LYS A 102 3.68 -21.34 12.43
N TYR A 103 2.93 -21.68 13.45
CA TYR A 103 3.45 -21.90 14.79
C TYR A 103 4.54 -22.97 14.70
N ILE A 104 5.71 -22.72 15.26
CA ILE A 104 6.70 -23.76 15.51
C ILE A 104 6.70 -23.98 17.03
N VAL A 105 6.24 -25.18 17.41
CA VAL A 105 6.40 -25.68 18.78
C VAL A 105 7.65 -26.53 18.74
N GLU A 106 8.75 -26.04 19.34
CA GLU A 106 9.97 -26.83 19.47
C GLU A 106 10.15 -27.23 20.94
N TYR A 107 10.46 -28.51 21.16
CA TYR A 107 11.00 -28.97 22.43
C TYR A 107 12.52 -28.82 22.35
N VAL A 108 13.08 -27.94 23.16
CA VAL A 108 14.53 -27.75 23.30
C VAL A 108 14.87 -28.12 24.74
N ASP A 109 15.77 -29.09 24.93
CA ASP A 109 16.19 -29.59 26.25
C ASP A 109 15.07 -30.12 27.15
N GLY A 110 14.00 -30.67 26.55
CA GLY A 110 12.83 -31.17 27.28
C GLY A 110 11.86 -30.07 27.73
N GLU A 111 12.16 -28.80 27.45
CA GLU A 111 11.28 -27.67 27.69
C GLU A 111 10.55 -27.24 26.41
N LEU A 112 9.26 -26.92 26.57
CA LEU A 112 8.44 -26.37 25.50
C LEU A 112 8.86 -24.92 25.26
N LYS A 113 9.66 -24.65 24.22
CA LYS A 113 9.89 -23.27 23.75
C LYS A 113 8.78 -22.88 22.80
N VAL A 114 7.80 -22.14 23.32
CA VAL A 114 6.76 -21.55 22.49
C VAL A 114 7.23 -20.19 21.99
N GLY A 115 7.67 -20.13 20.74
CA GLY A 115 7.93 -18.87 20.03
C GLY A 115 6.62 -18.17 19.65
N CYS A 116 5.81 -17.77 20.63
CA CYS A 116 4.56 -17.05 20.37
C CYS A 116 4.84 -15.58 20.07
N ARG A 117 4.81 -15.17 18.80
CA ARG A 117 4.40 -13.80 18.48
C ARG A 117 2.88 -13.78 18.44
N PRO A 118 2.20 -12.96 19.29
CA PRO A 118 0.75 -12.90 19.28
C PRO A 118 0.25 -12.43 17.91
N LEU A 119 -0.86 -13.02 17.45
CA LEU A 119 -1.57 -12.50 16.28
C LEU A 119 -1.98 -11.07 16.56
N ARG A 120 -1.66 -10.16 15.64
CA ARG A 120 -2.01 -8.74 15.74
C ARG A 120 -3.09 -8.44 14.72
N TYR A 121 -4.19 -7.83 15.18
CA TYR A 121 -5.15 -7.23 14.26
C TYR A 121 -4.59 -5.91 13.74
N CYS A 122 -4.46 -5.79 12.43
CA CYS A 122 -4.04 -4.57 11.77
C CYS A 122 -5.27 -3.92 11.13
N LYS A 123 -5.50 -2.64 11.45
CA LYS A 123 -6.62 -1.85 10.93
C LYS A 123 -6.12 -0.87 9.89
N ILE A 124 -6.69 -0.97 8.70
CA ILE A 124 -6.39 -0.09 7.57
C ILE A 124 -7.62 0.77 7.29
N LYS A 125 -7.42 2.08 7.20
CA LYS A 125 -8.44 2.99 6.69
C LYS A 125 -7.91 3.74 5.49
N ILE A 126 -8.66 3.68 4.40
CA ILE A 126 -8.29 4.22 3.10
C ILE A 126 -9.29 5.31 2.76
N LYS A 127 -8.80 6.51 2.45
CA LYS A 127 -9.59 7.52 1.74
C LYS A 127 -8.95 7.88 0.44
N SER A 128 -9.77 8.02 -0.59
CA SER A 128 -9.38 8.50 -1.91
C SER A 128 -10.38 9.53 -2.40
N LYS A 129 -9.88 10.63 -2.93
CA LYS A 129 -10.66 11.69 -3.53
C LYS A 129 -9.95 12.29 -4.74
N GLY A 130 -10.54 12.09 -5.91
CA GLY A 130 -10.18 12.83 -7.12
C GLY A 130 -10.57 14.30 -7.04
N PHE A 131 -9.99 15.15 -7.89
CA PHE A 131 -10.22 16.59 -7.83
C PHE A 131 -11.59 16.97 -8.41
N THR A 132 -12.42 17.69 -7.65
CA THR A 132 -13.76 18.10 -8.10
C THR A 132 -13.88 19.63 -8.18
N GLY A 133 -13.35 20.23 -9.26
CA GLY A 133 -13.56 21.64 -9.59
C GLY A 133 -12.73 22.66 -8.81
N ALA A 134 -12.94 23.96 -9.05
CA ALA A 134 -12.02 25.05 -8.67
C ALA A 134 -11.74 25.22 -7.16
N MET A 135 -12.57 24.65 -6.28
CA MET A 135 -12.38 24.63 -4.82
C MET A 135 -12.27 23.20 -4.26
N GLY A 136 -12.22 22.18 -5.12
CA GLY A 136 -12.23 20.78 -4.72
C GLY A 136 -10.88 20.36 -4.13
N ALA A 137 -10.85 20.09 -2.82
CA ALA A 137 -9.71 19.42 -2.22
C ALA A 137 -9.67 17.95 -2.70
N CYS A 138 -8.52 17.53 -3.23
CA CYS A 138 -8.19 16.13 -3.47
C CYS A 138 -7.56 15.52 -2.21
N LYS A 139 -7.60 14.18 -2.09
CA LYS A 139 -7.05 13.50 -0.92
C LYS A 139 -6.69 12.06 -1.22
N SER A 140 -5.53 11.65 -0.71
CA SER A 140 -5.21 10.26 -0.37
C SER A 140 -4.90 10.21 1.12
N GLU A 141 -5.44 9.23 1.81
CA GLU A 141 -5.14 8.91 3.21
C GLU A 141 -5.08 7.39 3.34
N ILE A 142 -3.98 6.85 3.88
CA ILE A 142 -3.82 5.43 4.14
C ILE A 142 -3.33 5.30 5.58
N MET A 143 -4.29 5.11 6.49
CA MET A 143 -4.00 4.92 7.90
C MET A 143 -3.81 3.45 8.19
N VAL A 144 -2.68 3.10 8.81
CA VAL A 144 -2.40 1.77 9.37
C VAL A 144 -2.26 1.95 10.88
N ASP A 145 -3.15 1.32 11.65
CA ASP A 145 -3.22 1.43 13.11
C ASP A 145 -3.19 2.90 13.60
N ASN A 146 -4.01 3.74 12.97
CA ASN A 146 -4.18 5.18 13.23
C ASN A 146 -3.00 6.09 12.83
N ILE A 147 -2.00 5.56 12.14
CA ILE A 147 -0.88 6.36 11.60
C ILE A 147 -1.08 6.50 10.09
N ASP A 148 -1.13 7.73 9.58
CA ASP A 148 -1.20 7.98 8.13
C ASP A 148 0.18 7.81 7.49
N TYR A 149 0.27 6.81 6.61
CA TYR A 149 1.46 6.52 5.81
C TYR A 149 1.35 7.02 4.38
N SER A 150 0.24 7.63 3.98
CA SER A 150 0.13 8.17 2.63
C SER A 150 1.02 9.39 2.42
N MET A 151 1.57 9.53 1.22
CA MET A 151 2.28 10.74 0.79
C MET A 151 1.33 11.86 0.38
N ASN A 152 0.06 11.53 0.12
CA ASN A 152 -0.99 12.43 -0.33
C ASN A 152 -0.57 13.29 -1.54
N ARG A 153 -0.10 12.64 -2.60
CA ARG A 153 0.33 13.27 -3.87
C ARG A 153 -0.51 12.80 -5.07
N THR A 154 -0.59 13.63 -6.12
CA THR A 154 -1.35 13.35 -7.36
C THR A 154 -0.94 12.03 -8.02
N GLY A 155 -1.90 11.18 -8.37
CA GLY A 155 -1.67 9.82 -8.85
C GLY A 155 -1.93 8.80 -7.75
N ILE A 156 -1.15 7.71 -7.74
CA ILE A 156 -1.36 6.58 -6.84
C ILE A 156 -0.36 6.64 -5.68
N ASN A 157 -0.90 6.56 -4.47
CA ASN A 157 -0.16 6.42 -3.23
C ASN A 157 -0.27 4.97 -2.79
N ILE A 158 0.84 4.35 -2.38
CA ILE A 158 0.91 2.92 -2.10
C ILE A 158 1.61 2.71 -0.77
N VAL A 159 1.01 1.92 0.10
CA VAL A 159 1.61 1.48 1.37
C VAL A 159 1.75 -0.03 1.31
N VAL A 160 2.95 -0.54 1.61
CA VAL A 160 3.25 -1.98 1.66
C VAL A 160 3.41 -2.38 3.11
N ILE A 161 2.65 -3.39 3.53
CA ILE A 161 2.63 -3.89 4.90
C ILE A 161 3.09 -5.36 4.89
N ASP A 162 3.98 -5.70 5.80
CA ASP A 162 4.34 -7.08 6.08
C ASP A 162 3.21 -7.78 6.83
N LYS A 163 2.74 -8.91 6.32
CA LYS A 163 1.72 -9.74 6.95
C LYS A 163 2.24 -10.52 8.13
N GLU A 164 3.54 -10.76 8.25
CA GLU A 164 4.08 -11.50 9.39
C GLU A 164 4.17 -10.62 10.64
N THR A 165 4.59 -9.37 10.48
CA THR A 165 4.80 -8.43 11.59
C THR A 165 3.69 -7.39 11.76
N GLY A 166 2.94 -7.10 10.69
CA GLY A 166 2.01 -5.96 10.62
C GLY A 166 2.72 -4.62 10.43
N ASN A 167 4.04 -4.61 10.21
CA ASN A 167 4.82 -3.39 10.04
C ASN A 167 4.71 -2.86 8.61
N VAL A 168 4.70 -1.54 8.47
CA VAL A 168 4.81 -0.88 7.17
C VAL A 168 6.25 -0.97 6.68
N LEU A 169 6.46 -1.63 5.55
CA LEU A 169 7.77 -1.85 4.95
C LEU A 169 8.20 -0.74 3.99
N ASP A 170 7.23 -0.11 3.32
CA ASP A 170 7.49 0.97 2.38
C ASP A 170 6.23 1.83 2.19
N SER A 171 6.44 3.09 1.86
CA SER A 171 5.39 4.01 1.42
C SER A 171 5.89 4.77 0.21
N ILE A 172 5.19 4.62 -0.91
CA ILE A 172 5.61 5.19 -2.18
C ILE A 172 4.47 5.97 -2.84
N HIS A 173 4.88 6.83 -3.75
CA HIS A 173 4.00 7.57 -4.63
C HIS A 173 4.46 7.40 -6.08
N VAL A 174 3.49 7.12 -6.97
CA VAL A 174 3.70 7.07 -8.41
C VAL A 174 2.75 8.08 -9.06
N ASN A 175 3.30 9.05 -9.77
CA ASN A 175 2.51 10.03 -10.50
C ASN A 175 1.95 9.41 -11.80
N THR A 176 0.82 8.72 -11.67
CA THR A 176 0.12 8.13 -12.81
C THR A 176 -0.66 9.15 -13.63
N TYR A 177 -0.66 10.42 -13.28
CA TYR A 177 -1.27 11.46 -14.12
C TYR A 177 -0.33 11.90 -15.24
N SER A 178 0.87 12.38 -14.87
CA SER A 178 1.74 13.12 -15.79
C SER A 178 3.16 12.57 -15.93
N ASP A 179 3.58 11.56 -15.13
CA ASP A 179 4.90 10.95 -15.30
C ASP A 179 4.84 9.73 -16.22
N PRO A 180 5.25 9.82 -17.49
CA PRO A 180 5.26 8.67 -18.38
C PRO A 180 6.24 7.59 -17.92
N ASN A 181 7.23 7.92 -17.08
CA ASN A 181 8.22 6.94 -16.61
C ASN A 181 7.76 6.20 -15.35
N LEU A 182 6.66 6.63 -14.72
CA LEU A 182 6.10 6.03 -13.51
C LEU A 182 7.17 5.81 -12.43
N LYS A 183 7.95 6.84 -12.12
CA LYS A 183 9.01 6.74 -11.12
C LYS A 183 8.42 6.48 -9.74
N ILE A 184 9.09 5.61 -8.99
CA ILE A 184 8.83 5.46 -7.56
C ILE A 184 9.38 6.68 -6.84
N ASN A 185 8.49 7.42 -6.18
CA ASN A 185 8.86 8.49 -5.28
C ASN A 185 8.68 8.01 -3.85
N ARG A 186 9.73 8.19 -3.06
CA ARG A 186 9.69 8.06 -1.60
C ARG A 186 9.85 9.44 -1.04
N ALA A 187 9.10 9.71 0.01
CA ALA A 187 9.28 10.93 0.77
C ALA A 187 10.67 10.87 1.45
#